data_AF-A0A0G3EQR2-F1
#
_entry.id   AF-A0A0G3EQR2-F1
#
_cell.length_a   1.000
_cell.length_b   1.000
_cell.length_c   1.000
_cell.angle_alpha   90.00
_cell.angle_beta   90.00
_cell.angle_gamma   90.00
#
_symmetry.space_group_name_H-M   'P 1'
#
loop_
_entity.id
_entity.type
_entity.pdbx_description
1 polymer ?
#
loop_
_entity_poly.entity_id
_entity_poly.type
_entity_poly.pdbx_seq_one_letter_code
_entity_poly.pdbx_strand_id
1 'polypeptide(L)' 'MSSRPAAPPQVPQTPPASPVPSPCTNICRMNPATGWCEGCWRTLDEIAAWSALSEAAKRDVWQALDARRAQHARESS' A
#
# COMPACT_ATOMS: atom_id res chain seq x y z
N MET A 1 1.31 29.85 10.44
CA MET A 1 1.63 28.77 11.41
C MET A 1 0.88 27.50 11.00
N SER A 2 1.40 26.75 10.02
CA SER A 2 0.81 25.48 9.59
C SER A 2 1.39 24.33 10.41
N SER A 3 0.66 23.90 11.43
CA SER A 3 1.02 22.73 12.22
C SER A 3 0.77 21.47 11.40
N ARG A 4 1.84 20.84 10.91
CA ARG A 4 1.79 19.47 10.36
C ARG A 4 1.73 18.49 11.53
N PRO A 5 0.76 17.56 11.59
CA PRO A 5 0.77 16.52 12.62
C PRO A 5 1.98 15.60 12.43
N ALA A 6 2.62 15.27 13.56
CA ALA A 6 3.80 14.41 13.63
C ALA A 6 3.45 12.97 13.25
N ALA A 7 4.26 12.38 12.38
CA ALA A 7 4.22 10.96 12.08
C ALA A 7 4.46 10.12 13.36
N PRO A 8 3.80 8.96 13.52
CA PRO A 8 3.94 8.12 14.71
C PRO A 8 5.38 7.57 14.86
N PRO A 9 5.80 7.22 16.09
CA PRO A 9 7.15 6.73 16.36
C PRO A 9 7.38 5.37 15.69
N GLN A 10 8.45 5.29 14.92
CA GLN A 10 8.87 4.09 14.19
C GLN A 10 9.46 3.07 15.18
N VAL A 11 8.76 1.95 15.37
CA VAL A 11 9.23 0.82 16.20
C VAL A 11 10.39 0.07 15.53
N PRO A 12 11.37 -0.47 16.29
CA PRO A 12 12.46 -1.26 15.73
C PRO A 12 11.95 -2.65 15.36
N GLN A 13 12.06 -3.00 14.07
CA GLN A 13 11.49 -4.23 13.52
C GLN A 13 12.56 -5.33 13.43
N THR A 14 12.39 -6.39 14.22
CA THR A 14 13.17 -7.63 14.10
C THR A 14 12.52 -8.54 13.05
N PRO A 15 13.18 -8.89 11.94
CA PRO A 15 12.58 -9.77 10.93
C PRO A 15 12.87 -11.25 11.21
N PRO A 16 11.88 -12.14 11.07
CA PRO A 16 12.15 -13.52 10.69
C PRO A 16 11.58 -13.88 9.30
N ALA A 17 12.41 -14.64 8.58
CA ALA A 17 12.17 -15.53 7.43
C ALA A 17 11.13 -15.11 6.36
N SER A 18 11.66 -14.60 5.24
CA SER A 18 11.02 -14.37 3.93
C SER A 18 10.05 -13.18 3.85
N PRO A 19 10.57 -11.97 3.56
CA PRO A 19 9.75 -10.78 3.43
C PRO A 19 8.80 -10.89 2.24
N VAL A 20 7.51 -10.64 2.48
CA VAL A 20 6.52 -10.46 1.40
C VAL A 20 7.00 -9.30 0.50
N PRO A 21 7.19 -9.55 -0.82
CA PRO A 21 7.73 -8.55 -1.72
C PRO A 21 6.76 -7.37 -1.83
N SER A 22 7.30 -6.15 -1.93
CA SER A 22 6.47 -4.97 -2.15
C SER A 22 5.93 -4.96 -3.58
N PRO A 23 4.62 -4.71 -3.79
CA PRO A 23 4.01 -4.60 -5.12
C PRO A 23 4.35 -3.27 -5.83
N CYS A 24 5.43 -2.59 -5.42
CA CYS A 24 5.82 -1.28 -5.95
C CYS A 24 6.52 -1.43 -7.30
N THR A 25 5.99 -0.77 -8.33
CA THR A 25 6.57 -0.72 -9.68
C THR A 25 7.41 0.52 -9.93
N ASN A 26 7.78 1.25 -8.87
CA ASN A 26 8.46 2.56 -8.94
C ASN A 26 7.66 3.65 -9.69
N ILE A 27 6.35 3.42 -9.87
CA ILE A 27 5.40 4.38 -10.41
C ILE A 27 4.47 4.80 -9.26
N CYS A 28 4.54 6.07 -8.87
CA CYS A 28 3.67 6.65 -7.86
C CYS A 28 2.74 7.66 -8.53
N ARG A 29 1.64 7.17 -9.11
CA ARG A 29 0.61 8.01 -9.71
C ARG A 29 -0.73 7.66 -9.08
N MET A 30 -1.29 8.60 -8.33
CA MET A 30 -2.56 8.39 -7.63
C MET A 30 -3.71 8.72 -8.55
N ASN A 31 -4.63 7.78 -8.71
CA ASN A 31 -5.88 8.00 -9.40
C ASN A 31 -6.85 8.72 -8.43
N PRO A 32 -7.28 9.97 -8.73
CA PRO A 32 -8.19 10.71 -7.86
C PRO A 32 -9.63 10.15 -7.87
N ALA A 33 -10.01 9.34 -8.86
CA ALA A 33 -11.33 8.74 -8.94
C ALA A 33 -11.46 7.53 -8.01
N THR A 34 -10.43 6.67 -7.92
CA THR A 34 -10.44 5.45 -7.10
C THR A 34 -9.69 5.60 -5.78
N GLY A 35 -8.80 6.59 -5.66
CA GLY A 35 -7.91 6.75 -4.51
C GLY A 35 -6.79 5.71 -4.45
N TRP A 36 -6.52 5.01 -5.55
CA TRP A 36 -5.47 3.99 -5.65
C TRP A 36 -4.31 4.45 -6.54
N CYS A 37 -3.11 3.96 -6.24
CA CYS A 37 -1.96 4.15 -7.10
C CYS A 37 -2.09 3.31 -8.38
N GLU A 38 -1.98 3.91 -9.56
CA GLU A 38 -2.12 3.21 -10.85
C GLU A 38 -1.03 2.15 -11.09
N GLY A 39 0.13 2.28 -10.42
CA GLY A 39 1.22 1.31 -10.50
C GLY A 39 1.02 0.14 -9.55
N CYS A 40 0.95 0.43 -8.24
CA CYS A 40 0.93 -0.60 -7.20
C CYS A 40 -0.46 -0.95 -6.67
N TRP A 41 -1.51 -0.24 -7.07
CA TRP A 41 -2.93 -0.43 -6.68
C TRP A 41 -3.22 -0.27 -5.18
N ARG A 42 -2.23 0.23 -4.44
CA ARG A 42 -2.34 0.55 -3.01
C ARG A 42 -2.83 1.98 -2.82
N THR A 43 -3.44 2.20 -1.66
CA THR A 43 -3.75 3.52 -1.14
C THR A 43 -2.50 4.18 -0.55
N LEU A 44 -2.54 5.50 -0.37
CA LEU A 44 -1.45 6.25 0.28
C LEU A 44 -1.16 5.76 1.71
N ASP A 45 -2.19 5.38 2.45
CA ASP A 45 -2.06 4.89 3.82
C ASP A 45 -1.30 3.56 3.87
N GLU A 46 -1.67 2.61 3.00
CA GLU A 46 -0.97 1.33 2.86
C GLU A 46 0.49 1.51 2.38
N ILE A 47 0.74 2.51 1.53
CA ILE A 47 2.10 2.84 1.08
C ILE A 47 2.94 3.34 2.27
N ALA A 48 2.39 4.24 3.09
CA ALA A 48 3.06 4.81 4.25
C ALA A 48 3.27 3.78 5.37
N ALA A 49 2.28 2.92 5.61
CA ALA A 49 2.31 1.91 6.64
C ALA A 49 3.12 0.65 6.25
N TRP A 50 3.41 0.44 4.96
CA TRP A 50 3.99 -0.82 4.44
C TRP A 50 5.18 -1.35 5.23
N SER A 51 6.13 -0.47 5.54
CA SER A 51 7.32 -0.86 6.29
C SER A 51 6.97 -1.36 7.68
N ALA A 52 5.93 -0.80 8.32
CA ALA A 52 5.46 -1.15 9.66
C ALA A 52 4.42 -2.29 9.68
N LEU A 53 3.92 -2.74 8.52
CA LEU A 53 2.95 -3.84 8.45
C LEU A 53 3.61 -5.18 8.79
N SER A 54 2.85 -6.02 9.50
CA SER A 54 3.23 -7.42 9.70
C SER A 54 3.10 -8.22 8.40
N GLU A 55 3.78 -9.35 8.31
CA GLU A 55 3.72 -10.22 7.11
C GLU A 55 2.30 -10.70 6.79
N ALA A 56 1.47 -10.90 7.82
CA ALA A 56 0.06 -11.22 7.64
C ALA A 56 -0.69 -10.06 6.98
N ALA A 57 -0.53 -8.84 7.50
CA ALA A 57 -1.15 -7.65 6.91
C ALA A 57 -0.65 -7.37 5.49
N LYS A 58 0.65 -7.60 5.20
CA LYS A 58 1.18 -7.49 3.83
C LYS A 58 0.52 -8.48 2.88
N ARG A 59 0.24 -9.72 3.32
CA ARG A 59 -0.51 -10.71 2.51
C ARG A 59 -1.95 -10.28 2.28
N ASP A 60 -2.62 -9.73 3.29
CA ASP A 60 -3.97 -9.18 3.13
C ASP A 60 -4.00 -8.04 2.11
N VAL A 61 -2.99 -7.13 2.16
CA VAL A 61 -2.84 -6.09 1.14
C VAL A 61 -2.72 -6.72 -0.24
N TRP A 62 -1.87 -7.72 -0.45
CA TRP A 62 -1.74 -8.41 -1.74
C TRP A 62 -3.06 -8.99 -2.26
N GLN A 63 -3.83 -9.66 -1.41
CA GLN A 63 -5.16 -10.17 -1.77
C GLN A 63 -6.11 -9.04 -2.15
N ALA A 64 -6.08 -7.93 -1.42
CA ALA A 64 -6.85 -6.74 -1.75
C ALA A 64 -6.44 -6.14 -3.10
N LEU A 65 -5.16 -6.14 -3.46
CA LEU A 65 -4.70 -5.62 -4.76
C LEU A 65 -5.22 -6.41 -5.94
N ASP A 66 -5.22 -7.74 -5.86
CA ASP A 66 -5.78 -8.58 -6.92
C ASP A 66 -7.29 -8.32 -7.08
N ALA A 67 -8.01 -8.19 -5.97
CA ALA A 67 -9.43 -7.82 -5.98
C ALA A 67 -9.68 -6.43 -6.61
N ARG A 68 -8.86 -5.43 -6.24
CA ARG A 68 -8.96 -4.05 -6.77
C ARG A 68 -8.67 -3.98 -8.26
N ARG A 69 -7.66 -4.72 -8.74
CA ARG A 69 -7.34 -4.83 -10.18
C ARG A 69 -8.50 -5.44 -10.95
N ALA A 70 -9.10 -6.50 -10.41
CA ALA A 70 -10.27 -7.14 -11.02
C ALA A 70 -11.49 -6.20 -11.04
N GLN A 71 -11.70 -5.38 -10.00
CA GLN A 71 -12.74 -4.34 -9.98
C GLN A 71 -12.51 -3.31 -11.08
N HIS A 72 -11.32 -2.75 -11.17
CA HIS A 72 -10.99 -1.74 -12.18
C HIS A 72 -11.10 -2.28 -13.62
N ALA A 73 -10.70 -3.54 -13.83
CA ALA A 73 -10.86 -4.19 -15.14
C ALA A 73 -12.33 -4.30 -15.57
N ARG A 74 -13.27 -4.47 -14.62
CA ARG A 74 -14.71 -4.49 -14.92
C ARG A 74 -15.28 -3.09 -15.18
N GLU A 75 -14.83 -2.09 -14.44
CA GLU A 75 -15.31 -0.70 -14.62
C GLU A 75 -14.76 -0.04 -15.89
N SER A 76 -13.61 -0.50 -16.38
CA SER A 76 -13.00 -0.01 -17.63
C SER A 76 -13.57 -0.66 -18.90
N SER A 77 -14.60 -1.51 -18.77
CA SER A 77 -15.13 -2.36 -19.83
C SER A 77 -16.53 -1.98 -20.28
#